data_AF-A0A369XMW6-F1
#
_entry.id   AF-A0A369XMW6-F1
#
_cell.length_a   1.000
_cell.length_b   1.000
_cell.length_c   1.000
_cell.angle_alpha   90.00
_cell.angle_beta   90.00
_cell.angle_gamma   90.00
#
_symmetry.space_group_name_H-M   'P 1'
#
loop_
_entity.id
_entity.type
_entity.pdbx_description
1 polymer ?
#
loop_
_entity_poly.entity_id
_entity_poly.type
_entity_poly.pdbx_seq_one_letter_code
_entity_poly.pdbx_strand_id
1 'polypeptide(L)'
;MSASLARRMTKLEAAANPEANGVKLIVRRIIRTESGEVARAIIGDKVVDRQADESEDDFMARSRAEALAGTHRRPARVILLSEQDVDL
;
A
#
# COMPACT_ATOMS: atom_id res chain seq x y z
N MET A 1 19.84 31.80 -22.76
CA MET A 1 18.57 31.39 -22.10
C MET A 1 18.27 32.37 -20.99
N SER A 2 17.07 32.95 -20.90
CA SER A 2 16.75 33.90 -19.83
C SER A 2 16.33 33.18 -18.54
N ALA A 3 16.72 33.73 -17.38
CA ALA A 3 16.43 33.13 -16.08
C ALA A 3 14.93 32.96 -15.79
N SER A 4 14.08 33.80 -16.38
CA SER A 4 12.62 33.70 -16.27
C SER A 4 12.05 32.50 -17.04
N LEU A 5 12.63 32.18 -18.20
CA LEU A 5 12.24 31.05 -19.03
C LEU A 5 12.65 29.74 -18.36
N ALA A 6 13.89 29.67 -17.83
CA ALA A 6 14.35 28.53 -17.04
C ALA A 6 13.44 28.27 -15.83
N ARG A 7 13.09 29.30 -15.06
CA ARG A 7 12.17 29.18 -13.92
C ARG A 7 10.78 28.69 -14.30
N ARG A 8 10.24 29.15 -15.44
CA ARG A 8 8.93 28.68 -15.93
C ARG A 8 8.98 27.23 -16.37
N MET A 9 10.07 26.82 -17.01
CA MET A 9 10.29 25.45 -17.47
C MET A 9 10.39 24.48 -16.28
N THR A 10 11.16 24.82 -15.24
CA THR A 10 11.24 24.02 -14.00
C THR A 10 9.88 23.90 -13.29
N LYS A 11 9.06 24.96 -13.26
CA LYS A 11 7.72 24.88 -12.68
C LYS A 11 6.77 23.99 -13.49
N LEU A 12 6.88 24.04 -14.82
CA LEU A 12 6.12 23.18 -15.72
C LEU A 12 6.55 21.71 -15.59
N GLU A 13 7.84 21.44 -15.51
CA GLU A 13 8.40 20.09 -15.28
C GLU A 13 7.97 19.52 -13.91
N ALA A 14 7.98 20.34 -12.86
CA ALA A 14 7.50 19.94 -11.54
C ALA A 14 5.99 19.67 -11.52
N ALA A 15 5.18 20.50 -12.20
CA ALA A 15 3.74 20.31 -12.30
C ALA A 15 3.36 19.12 -13.21
N ALA A 16 4.19 18.79 -14.18
CA ALA A 16 4.03 17.63 -15.07
C ALA A 16 4.31 16.30 -14.36
N ASN A 17 4.87 16.31 -13.15
CA ASN A 17 5.19 15.12 -12.37
C ASN A 17 4.39 15.06 -11.04
N PRO A 18 3.05 14.89 -11.08
CA PRO A 18 2.20 14.79 -9.89
C PRO A 18 2.50 13.56 -9.03
N GLU A 19 3.33 12.62 -9.51
CA GLU A 19 3.75 11.43 -8.76
C GLU A 19 4.45 11.74 -7.43
N ALA A 20 5.07 12.91 -7.28
CA ALA A 20 5.86 13.24 -6.09
C ALA A 20 5.03 13.26 -4.79
N ASN A 21 3.70 13.43 -4.89
CA ASN A 21 2.78 13.45 -3.74
C ASN A 21 1.80 12.27 -3.71
N GLY A 22 2.01 11.23 -4.53
CA GLY A 22 1.13 10.05 -4.54
C GLY A 22 1.46 9.10 -3.39
N VAL A 23 0.52 8.90 -2.46
CA VAL A 23 0.59 7.76 -1.54
C VAL A 23 0.40 6.50 -2.39
N LYS A 24 1.49 5.76 -2.67
CA LYS A 24 1.45 4.57 -3.56
C LYS A 24 0.82 3.34 -2.89
N LEU A 25 0.88 3.27 -1.56
CA LEU A 25 0.36 2.16 -0.76
C LEU A 25 -0.15 2.66 0.59
N ILE A 26 -1.35 2.25 0.97
CA ILE A 26 -1.92 2.47 2.30
C ILE A 26 -2.07 1.11 2.96
N VAL A 27 -1.33 0.87 4.05
CA VAL A 27 -1.45 -0.34 4.87
C VAL A 27 -2.22 0.03 6.14
N ARG A 28 -3.32 -0.68 6.40
CA ARG A 28 -4.12 -0.54 7.62
C ARG A 28 -4.23 -1.88 8.30
N ARG A 29 -3.65 -1.99 9.50
CA ARG A 29 -3.89 -3.11 10.41
C ARG A 29 -5.06 -2.77 11.32
N ILE A 30 -6.07 -3.64 11.35
CA ILE A 30 -7.18 -3.53 12.30
C ILE A 30 -6.83 -4.43 13.49
N ILE A 31 -6.66 -3.81 14.66
CA ILE A 31 -6.27 -4.46 15.91
C ILE A 31 -7.41 -4.20 16.89
N ARG A 32 -8.01 -5.25 17.44
CA ARG A 32 -8.88 -5.16 18.63
C ARG A 32 -8.05 -5.48 19.87
N THR A 33 -8.56 -5.14 21.04
CA THR A 33 -7.88 -5.39 22.33
C THR A 33 -7.46 -6.83 22.58
N GLU A 34 -8.04 -7.81 21.86
CA GLU A 34 -7.67 -9.24 21.90
C GLU A 34 -7.18 -9.80 20.56
N SER A 35 -6.97 -8.95 19.55
CA SER A 35 -6.66 -9.42 18.20
C SER A 35 -5.30 -10.13 18.17
N GLY A 36 -5.33 -11.40 17.77
CA GLY A 36 -4.14 -12.23 17.59
C GLY A 36 -3.27 -11.84 16.40
N GLU A 37 -2.43 -12.77 15.96
CA GLU A 37 -1.55 -12.58 14.81
C GLU A 37 -2.34 -12.24 13.54
N VAL A 38 -1.71 -11.48 12.65
CA VAL A 38 -2.30 -11.16 11.35
C VAL A 38 -2.40 -12.43 10.51
N ALA A 39 -3.60 -12.75 10.06
CA ALA A 39 -3.89 -13.96 9.30
C ALA A 39 -4.41 -13.69 7.88
N ARG A 40 -4.92 -12.49 7.61
CA ARG A 40 -5.52 -12.17 6.31
C ARG A 40 -5.17 -10.76 5.85
N ALA A 41 -4.90 -10.62 4.56
CA ALA A 41 -4.70 -9.36 3.87
C ALA A 41 -5.74 -9.20 2.75
N ILE A 42 -6.44 -8.06 2.74
CA ILE A 42 -7.35 -7.67 1.67
C ILE A 42 -6.69 -6.57 0.85
N ILE A 43 -6.45 -6.83 -0.45
CA ILE A 43 -5.74 -5.98 -1.40
C ILE A 43 -6.70 -5.64 -2.55
N GLY A 44 -7.42 -4.52 -2.44
CA GLY A 44 -8.53 -4.23 -3.36
C GLY A 44 -9.59 -5.34 -3.26
N ASP A 45 -9.83 -6.06 -4.35
CA ASP A 45 -10.78 -7.19 -4.40
C ASP A 45 -10.10 -8.55 -4.13
N LYS A 46 -8.76 -8.57 -3.97
CA LYS A 46 -7.99 -9.79 -3.72
C LYS A 46 -7.89 -10.06 -2.22
N VAL A 47 -8.17 -11.30 -1.81
CA VAL A 47 -7.92 -11.80 -0.46
C VAL A 47 -6.69 -12.70 -0.50
N VAL A 48 -5.78 -12.50 0.46
CA VAL A 48 -4.59 -13.32 0.65
C VAL A 48 -4.57 -13.79 2.09
N ASP A 49 -4.57 -15.10 2.30
CA ASP A 49 -4.44 -15.70 3.62
C ASP A 49 -2.97 -16.00 3.94
N ARG A 50 -2.63 -15.94 5.22
CA ARG A 50 -1.32 -16.32 5.75
C ARG A 50 -1.19 -17.85 5.73
N GLN A 51 -0.01 -18.33 5.37
CA GLN A 51 0.30 -19.76 5.42
C GLN A 51 0.62 -20.19 6.84
N ALA A 52 0.34 -21.45 7.19
CA ALA A 52 0.46 -21.95 8.56
C ALA A 52 1.90 -21.89 9.13
N ASP A 53 2.90 -21.97 8.27
CA ASP A 53 4.34 -21.97 8.59
C ASP A 53 5.03 -20.64 8.29
N GLU A 54 4.31 -19.69 7.70
CA GLU A 54 4.82 -18.35 7.41
C GLU A 54 4.79 -17.50 8.68
N SER A 55 5.79 -16.66 8.90
CA SER A 55 5.79 -15.71 10.01
C SER A 55 4.88 -14.51 9.73
N GLU A 56 4.44 -13.78 10.77
CA GLU A 56 3.64 -12.56 10.57
C GLU A 56 4.39 -11.54 9.71
N ASP A 57 5.68 -11.34 9.96
CA ASP A 57 6.50 -10.37 9.23
C ASP A 57 6.68 -10.75 7.76
N ASP A 58 6.89 -12.04 7.47
CA ASP A 58 7.00 -12.53 6.09
C ASP A 58 5.68 -12.38 5.34
N PHE A 59 4.56 -12.70 6.00
CA PHE A 59 3.22 -12.50 5.44
C PHE A 59 2.93 -11.04 5.11
N MET A 60 3.30 -10.14 6.02
CA MET A 60 3.15 -8.69 5.85
C MET A 60 4.00 -8.17 4.69
N ALA A 61 5.24 -8.65 4.57
CA ALA A 61 6.16 -8.29 3.49
C ALA A 61 5.63 -8.78 2.13
N ARG A 62 5.16 -10.02 2.05
CA ARG A 62 4.57 -10.60 0.83
C ARG A 62 3.31 -9.87 0.41
N SER A 63 2.40 -9.59 1.35
CA SER A 63 1.16 -8.84 1.09
C SER A 63 1.44 -7.43 0.58
N ARG A 64 2.48 -6.78 1.11
CA ARG A 64 2.95 -5.47 0.64
C ARG A 64 3.50 -5.53 -0.78
N ALA A 65 4.33 -6.52 -1.08
CA ALA A 65 4.91 -6.71 -2.41
C ALA A 65 3.83 -6.96 -3.47
N GLU A 66 2.85 -7.81 -3.13
CA GLU A 66 1.69 -8.10 -3.97
C GLU A 66 0.87 -6.85 -4.29
N ALA A 67 0.58 -6.04 -3.26
CA ALA A 67 -0.16 -4.78 -3.43
C ALA A 67 0.60 -3.79 -4.33
N LEU A 68 1.91 -3.64 -4.15
CA LEU A 68 2.75 -2.78 -4.97
C LEU A 68 2.79 -3.24 -6.43
N ALA A 69 2.87 -4.55 -6.67
CA ALA A 69 2.87 -5.11 -8.03
C ALA A 69 1.55 -4.81 -8.78
N GLY A 70 0.41 -4.80 -8.09
CA GLY A 70 -0.89 -4.44 -8.67
C GLY A 70 -1.14 -2.93 -8.85
N THR A 71 -0.21 -2.07 -8.40
CA THR A 71 -0.42 -0.61 -8.37
C THR A 71 -0.09 0.03 -9.72
N HIS A 72 -0.94 -0.14 -10.74
CA HIS A 72 -0.69 0.50 -12.04
C HIS A 72 -1.20 1.94 -12.14
N ARG A 73 -2.25 2.37 -11.39
CA ARG A 73 -2.79 3.76 -11.47
C ARG A 73 -3.51 4.31 -10.23
N ARG A 74 -3.78 3.52 -9.18
CA ARG A 74 -4.45 3.98 -7.94
C ARG A 74 -3.66 3.52 -6.73
N PRO A 75 -3.65 4.27 -5.62
CA PRO A 75 -3.10 3.81 -4.35
C PRO A 75 -3.64 2.41 -4.02
N ALA A 76 -2.77 1.43 -3.82
CA ALA A 76 -3.20 0.12 -3.34
C ALA A 76 -3.54 0.22 -1.85
N ARG A 77 -4.68 -0.33 -1.44
CA ARG A 77 -5.10 -0.41 -0.04
C ARG A 77 -4.97 -1.85 0.42
N VAL A 78 -4.20 -2.06 1.48
CA VAL A 78 -4.04 -3.35 2.16
C VAL A 78 -4.69 -3.25 3.53
N ILE A 79 -5.69 -4.09 3.79
CA ILE A 79 -6.33 -4.24 5.10
C ILE A 79 -5.86 -5.55 5.69
N LEU A 80 -5.25 -5.48 6.86
CA LEU A 80 -4.73 -6.65 7.56
C LEU A 80 -5.65 -6.96 8.74
N LEU A 81 -6.14 -8.19 8.77
CA LEU A 81 -7.10 -8.70 9.74
C LEU A 81 -6.45 -9.82 10.57
N SER A 82 -6.80 -9.83 11.85
CA SER A 82 -6.49 -10.96 12.73
C SER A 82 -7.44 -12.13 12.45
N GLU A 83 -7.09 -13.35 12.87
CA GLU A 83 -7.94 -14.54 12.74
C GLU A 83 -9.37 -14.33 13.26
N GLN A 84 -9.52 -13.57 14.34
CA GLN A 84 -10.81 -13.31 15.00
C GLN A 84 -11.69 -12.32 14.22
N ASP A 85 -11.13 -11.60 13.25
CA ASP A 85 -11.80 -10.54 12.49
C ASP A 85 -12.04 -10.94 11.02
N VAL A 86 -11.77 -12.20 10.66
CA VAL A 86 -11.81 -12.71 9.28
C VAL A 86 -13.22 -12.73 8.66
N ASP A 87 -14.27 -12.79 9.49
CA ASP A 87 -15.68 -12.94 9.11
C ASP A 87 -16.51 -11.63 9.15
N LEU A 88 -15.85 -10.48 9.31
CA LEU A 88 -16.48 -9.15 9.33
C LEU A 88 -16.59 -8.53 7.93
#